data_AF-A0A8S3GA49-F1
#
_entry.id   AF-A0A8S3GA49-F1
#
_cell.length_a   1.000
_cell.length_b   1.000
_cell.length_c   1.000
_cell.angle_alpha   90.00
_cell.angle_beta   90.00
_cell.angle_gamma   90.00
#
_symmetry.space_group_name_H-M   'P 1'
#
loop_
_entity.id
_entity.type
_entity.pdbx_description
1 polymer ?
#
loop_
_entity_poly.entity_id
_entity_poly.type
_entity_poly.pdbx_seq_one_letter_code
_entity_poly.pdbx_strand_id
1 'polypeptide(L)'
;MPIYDAQTGTTILTELPASDSTITQRIGRLARTQEGEYFPLYNPHVERPDFTTPQIYQTELSDVDFELRKSSEEKDSLATFKQWLPDQPSQAIIVRARDRLKKLGILNYNERFSDDGKAIAKLPDFGSLSMKISVYFG
;
A
#
# COMPACT_ATOMS: atom_id res chain seq x y z
N MET A 1 -1.14 -12.98 -2.70
CA MET A 1 -1.43 -11.62 -2.19
C MET A 1 -0.35 -11.23 -1.21
N PRO A 2 0.37 -10.11 -1.42
CA PRO A 2 1.31 -9.58 -0.42
C PRO A 2 0.53 -9.04 0.79
N ILE A 3 0.91 -9.42 2.00
CA ILE A 3 0.32 -8.97 3.26
C ILE A 3 1.43 -8.45 4.15
N TYR A 4 1.33 -7.19 4.55
CA TYR A 4 2.26 -6.54 5.47
C TYR A 4 1.85 -6.77 6.93
N ASP A 5 2.80 -7.20 7.74
CA ASP A 5 2.68 -7.28 9.19
C ASP A 5 3.45 -6.12 9.85
N ALA A 6 2.70 -5.21 10.47
CA ALA A 6 3.27 -4.05 11.16
C ALA A 6 4.04 -4.42 12.43
N GLN A 7 3.79 -5.57 13.06
CA GLN A 7 4.55 -5.99 14.24
C GLN A 7 5.98 -6.36 13.84
N THR A 8 6.12 -7.20 12.81
CA THR A 8 7.41 -7.70 12.32
C THR A 8 8.07 -6.78 11.30
N GLY A 9 7.32 -5.87 10.67
CA GLY A 9 7.81 -4.97 9.63
C GLY A 9 8.10 -5.67 8.29
N THR A 10 7.46 -6.80 8.03
CA THR A 10 7.72 -7.65 6.87
C THR A 10 6.47 -7.86 6.03
N THR A 11 6.63 -7.95 4.71
CA THR A 11 5.57 -8.32 3.77
C THR A 11 5.74 -9.78 3.35
N ILE A 12 4.68 -10.57 3.48
CA ILE A 12 4.66 -12.01 3.15
C ILE A 12 3.75 -12.22 1.95
N LEU A 13 4.16 -13.09 1.02
CA LEU A 13 3.30 -13.53 -0.08
C LEU A 13 2.45 -14.71 0.37
N THR A 14 1.14 -14.52 0.41
CA THR A 14 0.18 -15.53 0.88
C THR A 14 -0.83 -15.88 -0.22
N GLU A 15 -1.16 -17.16 -0.34
CA GLU A 15 -2.27 -17.63 -1.18
C GLU A 15 -3.59 -17.50 -0.41
N LEU A 16 -4.57 -16.83 -1.01
CA LEU A 16 -5.89 -16.64 -0.42
C LEU A 16 -6.96 -17.00 -1.47
N PRO A 17 -8.11 -17.56 -1.05
CA PRO A 17 -9.28 -17.67 -1.92
C PRO A 17 -9.68 -16.30 -2.47
N ALA A 18 -10.15 -16.27 -3.73
CA ALA A 18 -10.67 -15.05 -4.33
C ALA A 18 -12.02 -14.66 -3.70
N SER A 19 -12.28 -13.36 -3.56
CA SER A 19 -13.60 -12.84 -3.17
C SER A 19 -14.65 -13.09 -4.26
N ASP A 20 -15.94 -13.01 -3.89
CA ASP A 20 -17.02 -13.15 -4.86
C ASP A 20 -17.04 -12.03 -5.91
N SER A 21 -16.68 -10.80 -5.53
CA SER A 21 -16.43 -9.71 -6.48
C SER A 21 -15.34 -10.05 -7.50
N THR A 22 -14.24 -10.68 -7.07
CA THR A 22 -13.14 -11.09 -7.97
C THR A 22 -13.60 -12.16 -8.95
N ILE A 23 -14.36 -13.15 -8.47
CA ILE A 23 -14.93 -14.21 -9.30
C ILE A 23 -15.91 -13.62 -10.31
N THR A 24 -16.82 -12.74 -9.86
CA THR A 24 -17.79 -12.05 -10.71
C THR A 24 -17.09 -11.25 -11.81
N GLN A 25 -16.00 -10.55 -11.48
CA GLN A 25 -15.19 -9.82 -12.46
C GLN A 25 -14.54 -10.76 -13.49
N ARG A 26 -14.11 -11.96 -13.09
CA ARG A 26 -13.55 -12.98 -13.99
C ARG A 26 -14.62 -13.56 -14.92
N ILE A 27 -15.79 -13.88 -14.38
CA ILE A 27 -16.93 -14.37 -15.17
C ILE A 27 -17.35 -13.31 -16.19
N GLY A 28 -17.41 -12.03 -15.81
CA GLY A 28 -17.72 -10.92 -16.71
C GLY A 28 -16.68 -10.64 -17.82
N ARG A 29 -15.57 -11.38 -17.86
CA ARG A 29 -14.64 -11.38 -19.00
C ARG A 29 -15.09 -12.31 -20.13
N LEU A 30 -15.92 -13.30 -19.82
CA LEU A 30 -16.59 -14.13 -20.80
C LEU A 30 -17.74 -13.35 -21.44
N ALA A 31 -18.37 -13.93 -22.46
CA ALA A 31 -19.64 -13.46 -23.00
C ALA A 31 -19.66 -12.03 -23.59
N ARG A 32 -18.50 -11.40 -23.84
CA ARG A 32 -18.44 -9.99 -24.29
C ARG A 32 -18.93 -9.77 -25.72
N THR A 33 -18.65 -10.72 -26.59
CA THR A 33 -18.97 -10.64 -28.03
C THR A 33 -19.89 -11.76 -28.50
N GLN A 34 -19.88 -12.90 -27.80
CA GLN A 34 -20.70 -14.08 -28.02
C GLN A 34 -20.75 -14.86 -26.71
N GLU A 35 -21.70 -15.77 -26.53
CA GLU A 35 -21.82 -16.62 -25.34
C GLU A 35 -20.51 -17.33 -24.99
N GLY A 36 -20.27 -17.55 -23.69
CA GLY A 36 -19.08 -18.22 -23.18
C GLY A 36 -19.36 -19.02 -21.91
N GLU A 37 -18.54 -20.02 -21.65
CA GLU A 37 -18.70 -20.96 -20.53
C GLU A 37 -17.69 -20.71 -19.42
N TYR A 38 -18.13 -20.90 -18.17
CA TYR A 38 -17.30 -20.75 -16.97
C TYR A 38 -17.16 -22.09 -16.24
N PHE A 39 -15.92 -22.52 -16.01
CA PHE A 39 -15.62 -23.77 -15.31
C PHE A 39 -14.86 -23.47 -14.01
N PRO A 40 -15.52 -23.49 -12.83
CA PRO A 40 -14.86 -23.26 -11.56
C PRO A 40 -13.99 -24.46 -11.14
N LEU A 41 -12.73 -24.21 -10.79
CA LEU A 41 -11.80 -25.22 -10.24
C LEU A 41 -11.79 -25.23 -8.70
N TYR A 42 -12.93 -24.90 -8.09
CA TYR A 42 -13.09 -24.77 -6.64
C TYR A 42 -14.51 -25.21 -6.25
N ASN A 43 -14.73 -25.50 -4.96
CA ASN A 43 -16.08 -25.78 -4.46
C ASN A 43 -16.92 -24.49 -4.43
N PRO A 44 -18.00 -24.37 -5.23
CA PRO A 44 -18.81 -23.16 -5.31
C PRO A 44 -19.67 -22.90 -4.07
N HIS A 45 -19.84 -23.88 -3.18
CA HIS A 45 -20.67 -23.77 -1.98
C HIS A 45 -19.92 -23.31 -0.72
N VAL A 46 -18.67 -22.89 -0.87
CA VAL A 46 -17.88 -22.37 0.25
C VAL A 46 -18.21 -20.89 0.44
N GLU A 47 -18.51 -20.50 1.68
CA GLU A 47 -18.72 -19.11 2.06
C GLU A 47 -17.44 -18.29 1.82
N ARG A 48 -17.59 -17.12 1.21
CA ARG A 48 -16.49 -16.22 0.85
C ARG A 48 -16.87 -14.79 1.24
N PRO A 49 -15.87 -13.93 1.46
CA PRO A 49 -16.14 -12.51 1.57
C PRO A 49 -16.60 -11.95 0.22
N ASP A 50 -17.58 -11.05 0.26
CA ASP A 50 -18.05 -10.33 -0.93
C ASP A 50 -16.91 -9.55 -1.60
N PHE A 51 -16.06 -8.91 -0.80
CA PHE A 51 -14.96 -8.06 -1.25
C PHE A 51 -13.62 -8.47 -0.61
N THR A 52 -12.54 -8.30 -1.37
CA THR A 52 -11.18 -8.46 -0.84
C THR A 52 -10.91 -7.41 0.23
N THR A 53 -10.17 -7.78 1.27
CA THR A 53 -9.73 -6.82 2.28
C THR A 53 -9.01 -5.64 1.62
N PRO A 54 -9.37 -4.39 1.96
CA PRO A 54 -8.73 -3.20 1.41
C PRO A 54 -7.21 -3.23 1.60
N GLN A 55 -6.49 -2.95 0.52
CA GLN A 55 -5.03 -3.06 0.48
C GLN A 55 -4.33 -2.12 1.48
N ILE A 56 -4.96 -1.00 1.82
CA ILE A 56 -4.44 -0.04 2.80
C ILE A 56 -4.31 -0.62 4.22
N TYR A 57 -5.06 -1.67 4.55
CA TYR A 57 -4.94 -2.39 5.82
C TYR A 57 -3.78 -3.39 5.84
N GLN A 58 -3.23 -3.74 4.68
CA GLN A 58 -2.30 -4.86 4.51
C GLN A 58 -1.03 -4.47 3.74
N THR A 59 -0.70 -3.19 3.66
CA THR A 59 0.46 -2.68 2.92
C THR A 59 1.33 -1.80 3.81
N GLU A 60 2.64 -1.84 3.58
CA GLU A 60 3.60 -0.91 4.18
C GLU A 60 3.41 0.48 3.54
N LEU A 61 3.35 1.54 4.34
CA LEU A 61 2.90 2.86 3.87
C LEU A 61 4.01 3.93 3.86
N SER A 62 5.29 3.60 4.01
CA SER A 62 6.37 4.61 3.99
C SER A 62 6.40 5.41 2.70
N ASP A 63 6.25 4.75 1.55
CA ASP A 63 6.25 5.42 0.25
C ASP A 63 5.05 6.40 0.15
N VAL A 64 3.89 5.99 0.66
CA VAL A 64 2.68 6.84 0.70
C VAL A 64 2.86 8.02 1.67
N ASP A 65 3.37 7.79 2.88
CA ASP A 65 3.64 8.86 3.86
C ASP A 65 4.68 9.85 3.32
N PHE A 66 5.71 9.36 2.61
CA PHE A 66 6.70 10.21 1.96
C PHE A 66 6.08 11.12 0.89
N GLU A 67 5.27 10.58 -0.03
CA GLU A 67 4.65 11.39 -1.09
C GLU A 67 3.62 12.39 -0.53
N LEU A 68 2.86 12.01 0.50
CA LEU A 68 1.95 12.92 1.18
C LEU A 68 2.68 14.08 1.85
N ARG A 69 3.79 13.81 2.53
CA ARG A 69 4.65 14.84 3.14
C ARG A 69 5.30 15.73 2.10
N LYS A 70 5.73 15.16 0.97
CA LYS A 70 6.27 15.92 -0.18
C LYS A 70 5.23 16.89 -0.77
N SER A 71 3.98 16.46 -0.88
CA SER A 71 2.88 17.26 -1.43
C SER A 71 2.43 18.39 -0.49
N SER A 72 2.34 18.10 0.81
CA SER A 72 1.77 19.03 1.80
C SER A 72 2.81 19.89 2.53
N GLU A 73 4.08 19.48 2.54
CA GLU A 73 5.14 20.01 3.42
C GLU A 73 4.81 19.95 4.94
N GLU A 74 3.73 19.26 5.30
CA GLU A 74 3.27 19.11 6.67
C GLU A 74 3.97 17.96 7.40
N LYS A 75 3.96 18.05 8.73
CA LYS A 75 4.29 16.91 9.58
C LYS A 75 3.07 16.00 9.61
N ASP A 76 3.30 14.70 9.73
CA ASP A 76 2.25 13.72 10.01
C ASP A 76 1.11 13.67 8.98
N SER A 77 1.44 13.99 7.72
CA SER A 77 0.50 14.08 6.62
C SER A 77 -0.37 12.82 6.47
N LEU A 78 0.18 11.60 6.57
CA LEU A 78 -0.64 10.38 6.53
C LEU A 78 -1.60 10.24 7.71
N ALA A 79 -1.17 10.62 8.93
CA ALA A 79 -2.00 10.53 10.13
C ALA A 79 -3.17 11.52 10.10
N THR A 80 -2.95 12.70 9.53
CA THR A 80 -4.01 13.69 9.25
C THR A 80 -4.89 13.23 8.11
N PHE A 81 -4.30 12.73 7.01
CA PHE A 81 -5.03 12.38 5.80
C PHE A 81 -5.98 11.20 5.95
N LYS A 82 -5.68 10.27 6.87
CA LYS A 82 -6.48 9.06 7.07
C LYS A 82 -7.96 9.33 7.34
N GLN A 83 -8.32 10.49 7.91
CA GLN A 83 -9.71 10.81 8.24
C GLN A 83 -10.63 10.94 7.01
N TRP A 84 -10.06 11.20 5.85
CA TRP A 84 -10.79 11.33 4.59
C TRP A 84 -10.79 10.05 3.75
N LEU A 85 -10.15 8.99 4.23
CA LEU A 85 -10.11 7.71 3.55
C LEU A 85 -11.35 6.87 3.90
N PRO A 86 -11.95 6.17 2.91
CA PRO A 86 -13.06 5.26 3.17
C PRO A 86 -12.63 4.11 4.09
N ASP A 87 -11.39 3.66 3.92
CA ASP A 87 -10.74 2.63 4.72
C ASP A 87 -9.51 3.22 5.41
N GLN A 88 -9.53 3.30 6.74
CA GLN A 88 -8.49 4.01 7.49
C GLN A 88 -7.37 3.06 7.96
N PRO A 89 -6.11 3.27 7.57
CA PRO A 89 -5.01 2.42 8.03
C PRO A 89 -4.90 2.43 9.55
N SER A 90 -4.53 1.29 10.12
CA SER A 90 -4.32 1.19 11.56
C SER A 90 -3.19 2.12 12.02
N GLN A 91 -3.31 2.62 13.25
CA GLN A 91 -2.27 3.48 13.82
C GLN A 91 -0.90 2.80 13.84
N ALA A 92 -0.86 1.46 14.00
CA ALA A 92 0.38 0.69 13.97
C ALA A 92 1.09 0.79 12.61
N ILE A 93 0.35 0.69 11.50
CA ILE A 93 0.93 0.82 10.14
C ILE A 93 1.48 2.23 9.93
N ILE A 94 0.73 3.26 10.34
CA ILE A 94 1.15 4.67 10.21
C ILE A 94 2.44 4.94 11.00
N VAL A 95 2.51 4.47 12.25
CA VAL A 95 3.70 4.63 13.09
C VAL A 95 4.89 3.90 12.47
N ARG A 96 4.69 2.67 11.95
CA ARG A 96 5.76 1.92 11.28
C ARG A 96 6.27 2.60 10.02
N ALA A 97 5.39 3.14 9.19
CA ALA A 97 5.76 3.88 8.00
C ALA A 97 6.66 5.07 8.35
N ARG A 98 6.29 5.82 9.39
CA ARG A 98 7.07 6.96 9.90
C ARG A 98 8.42 6.53 10.47
N ASP A 99 8.44 5.48 11.28
CA ASP A 99 9.67 4.94 11.87
C ASP A 99 10.65 4.49 10.80
N ARG A 100 10.15 3.86 9.73
CA ARG A 100 10.97 3.46 8.58
C ARG A 100 11.56 4.67 7.87
N LEU A 101 10.79 5.75 7.64
CA LEU A 101 11.33 6.99 7.07
C LEU A 101 12.40 7.64 7.97
N LYS A 102 12.23 7.60 9.30
CA LYS A 102 13.27 8.06 10.25
C LYS A 102 14.54 7.20 10.17
N LYS A 103 14.39 5.86 10.14
CA LYS A 103 15.51 4.91 10.04
C LYS A 103 16.31 5.09 8.75
N LEU A 104 15.64 5.46 7.66
CA LEU A 104 16.27 5.77 6.37
C LEU A 104 16.92 7.15 6.32
N GLY A 105 16.90 7.93 7.41
CA GLY A 105 17.47 9.27 7.47
C GLY A 105 16.65 10.34 6.72
N ILE A 106 15.49 9.98 6.16
CA ILE A 106 14.63 10.89 5.40
C ILE A 106 13.94 11.90 6.32
N LEU A 107 13.52 11.46 7.51
CA LEU A 107 12.93 12.32 8.53
C LEU A 107 13.91 12.56 9.67
N ASN A 108 13.92 13.80 10.17
CA ASN A 108 14.64 14.17 11.38
C ASN A 108 13.82 13.85 12.65
N TYR A 109 14.41 14.12 13.82
CA TYR A 109 13.80 13.89 15.13
C TYR A 109 12.49 14.69 15.35
N ASN A 110 12.32 15.82 14.64
CA ASN A 110 11.11 16.65 14.67
C ASN A 110 10.05 16.20 13.65
N GLU A 111 10.24 15.03 13.02
CA GLU A 111 9.34 14.43 12.03
C GLU A 111 9.13 15.30 10.78
N ARG A 112 10.12 16.13 10.46
CA ARG A 112 10.22 16.88 9.20
C ARG A 112 11.26 16.24 8.30
N PHE A 113 11.24 16.54 7.01
CA PHE A 113 12.33 16.14 6.13
C PHE A 113 13.67 16.65 6.65
N SER A 114 14.66 15.74 6.70
CA SER A 114 16.08 16.08 6.82
C SER A 114 16.56 16.77 5.54
N ASP A 115 17.83 17.20 5.51
CA ASP A 115 18.38 17.78 4.29
C ASP A 115 18.50 16.74 3.17
N ASP A 116 18.86 15.50 3.50
CA ASP A 116 18.80 14.37 2.57
C ASP A 116 17.35 14.09 2.12
N GLY A 117 16.39 14.09 3.05
CA GLY A 117 14.98 13.90 2.74
C GLY A 117 14.44 14.94 1.76
N LYS A 118 14.85 16.21 1.90
CA LYS A 118 14.50 17.28 0.95
C LYS A 118 15.18 17.07 -0.40
N ALA A 119 16.43 16.60 -0.44
CA ALA A 119 17.12 16.32 -1.69
C ALA A 119 16.45 15.16 -2.44
N ILE A 120 16.13 14.07 -1.73
CA ILE A 120 15.38 12.91 -2.26
C ILE A 120 13.99 13.34 -2.76
N ALA A 121 13.29 14.21 -2.03
CA ALA A 121 11.97 14.72 -2.44
C ALA A 121 12.00 15.50 -3.77
N LYS A 122 13.13 16.12 -4.12
CA LYS A 122 13.32 16.86 -5.38
C LYS A 122 13.62 15.94 -6.57
N LEU A 123 13.94 14.68 -6.34
CA LEU A 123 14.18 13.74 -7.42
C LEU A 123 12.90 13.50 -8.24
N PRO A 124 13.05 13.17 -9.54
CA PRO A 124 11.95 12.68 -10.36
C PRO A 124 11.24 11.49 -9.72
N ASP A 125 10.01 11.24 -10.14
CA ASP A 125 9.33 10.04 -9.68
C ASP A 125 9.90 8.80 -10.36
N PHE A 126 10.59 7.97 -9.57
CA PHE A 126 11.17 6.69 -10.00
C PHE A 126 10.32 5.49 -9.58
N GLY A 127 9.06 5.72 -9.20
CA GLY A 127 8.07 4.69 -8.88
C GLY A 127 8.13 4.12 -7.46
N SER A 128 9.32 4.06 -6.83
CA SER A 128 9.43 3.71 -5.40
C SER A 128 10.43 4.59 -4.67
N LEU A 129 10.22 4.76 -3.36
CA LEU A 129 11.14 5.49 -2.50
C LEU A 129 12.52 4.81 -2.45
N SER A 130 12.54 3.47 -2.46
CA SER A 130 13.79 2.70 -2.48
C SER A 130 14.65 3.03 -3.71
N MET A 131 14.02 3.21 -4.87
CA MET A 131 14.71 3.61 -6.09
C MET A 131 15.25 5.05 -5.98
N LYS A 132 14.48 5.98 -5.41
CA LYS A 132 14.92 7.37 -5.17
C LYS A 132 16.14 7.41 -4.24
N ILE A 133 16.12 6.66 -3.15
CA ILE A 133 17.24 6.52 -2.21
C ILE A 133 18.47 5.95 -2.92
N SER A 134 18.29 4.88 -3.71
CA SER A 134 19.37 4.25 -4.47
C SER A 134 20.05 5.22 -5.43
N VAL A 135 19.29 6.06 -6.12
CA VAL A 135 19.82 7.07 -7.06
C VAL A 135 20.50 8.23 -6.33
N TYR A 136 20.05 8.58 -5.12
CA TYR A 136 20.64 9.66 -4.34
C TYR A 136 22.02 9.29 -3.77
N PHE A 137 22.18 8.04 -3.33
CA PHE A 137 23.42 7.56 -2.68
C PHE A 137 24.37 6.81 -3.62
N GLY A 138 23.91 6.39 -4.80
CA GLY A 138 24.73 5.70 -5.82
C GLY A 138 25.48 6.67 -6.71
#